data_AF-A0A432FFP2-F1
#
_entry.id   AF-A0A432FFP2-F1
#
_cell.length_a   1.000
_cell.length_b   1.000
_cell.length_c   1.000
_cell.angle_alpha   90.00
_cell.angle_beta   90.00
_cell.angle_gamma   90.00
#
_symmetry.space_group_name_H-M   'P 1'
#
loop_
_entity.id
_entity.type
_entity.pdbx_description
1 polymer ?
#
loop_
_entity_poly.entity_id
_entity_poly.type
_entity_poly.pdbx_seq_one_letter_code
_entity_poly.pdbx_strand_id
1 'polypeptide(L)'
;MTLTAKQLEENFEKNIAFFEKGFPKLAEKFKDFKPSADLILDPDLGINIFDRKKEAFLYPGDGRLITLKQIAYWLENPSFFTLASQEVEGNEKWLHVRFINRLVKLRKEILKTNRLSLSSKVPLSLLVIGLGLGEHLKFLVENLNLENLLILEPNEDFFYISLHYLNWEELIKTFTEKGG
;
A
#
# COMPACT_ATOMS: atom_id res chain seq x y z
N MET A 1 15.43 5.69 16.47
CA MET A 1 16.46 6.53 15.80
C MET A 1 15.76 7.74 15.21
N THR A 2 16.27 8.94 15.47
CA THR A 2 15.73 10.19 14.91
C THR A 2 16.20 10.30 13.45
N LEU A 3 15.26 10.40 12.50
CA LEU A 3 15.59 10.62 11.10
C LEU A 3 16.23 12.00 10.94
N THR A 4 17.34 12.08 10.23
CA THR A 4 18.01 13.34 9.92
C THR A 4 17.63 13.82 8.52
N ALA A 5 17.71 15.13 8.26
CA ALA A 5 17.48 15.68 6.92
C ALA A 5 18.40 15.03 5.87
N LYS A 6 19.64 14.72 6.24
CA LYS A 6 20.59 14.02 5.36
C LYS A 6 20.08 12.64 4.96
N GLN A 7 19.56 11.86 5.92
CA GLN A 7 19.02 10.52 5.66
C GLN A 7 17.76 10.57 4.79
N LEU A 8 16.92 11.59 4.94
CA LEU A 8 15.74 11.78 4.09
C LEU A 8 16.15 12.04 2.64
N GLU A 9 17.14 12.90 2.42
CA GLU A 9 17.64 13.20 1.07
C GLU A 9 18.31 11.98 0.44
N GLU A 10 19.17 11.27 1.17
CA GLU A 10 19.79 10.02 0.70
C GLU A 10 18.72 8.98 0.32
N ASN A 11 17.63 8.90 1.09
CA ASN A 11 16.54 7.99 0.81
C ASN A 11 15.71 8.44 -0.40
N PHE A 12 15.51 9.75 -0.58
CA PHE A 12 14.87 10.32 -1.76
C PHE A 12 15.64 9.99 -3.04
N GLU A 13 16.95 10.27 -3.07
CA GLU A 13 17.80 9.95 -4.22
C GLU A 13 17.74 8.46 -4.57
N LYS A 14 17.81 7.59 -3.54
CA LYS A 14 17.71 6.14 -3.69
C LYS A 14 16.36 5.73 -4.30
N ASN A 15 15.26 6.28 -3.80
CA ASN A 15 13.93 5.96 -4.30
C ASN A 15 13.70 6.48 -5.72
N ILE A 16 14.16 7.70 -6.04
CA ILE A 16 14.11 8.23 -7.40
C ILE A 16 14.89 7.32 -8.35
N ALA A 17 16.12 6.92 -8.00
CA ALA A 17 16.92 6.02 -8.83
C ALA A 17 16.27 4.63 -9.01
N PHE A 18 15.55 4.13 -8.00
CA PHE A 18 14.76 2.92 -8.10
C PHE A 18 13.59 3.08 -9.08
N PHE A 19 12.79 4.15 -8.92
CA PHE A 19 11.67 4.44 -9.79
C PHE A 19 12.09 4.82 -11.22
N GLU A 20 13.27 5.40 -11.45
CA GLU A 20 13.78 5.67 -12.80
C GLU A 20 13.90 4.39 -13.64
N LYS A 21 14.18 3.24 -13.01
CA LYS A 21 14.31 1.94 -13.70
C LYS A 21 12.95 1.32 -14.05
N GLY A 22 12.01 1.33 -13.11
CA GLY A 22 10.70 0.65 -13.26
C GLY A 22 9.57 1.55 -13.75
N PHE A 23 9.60 2.83 -13.38
CA PHE A 23 8.55 3.82 -13.58
C PHE A 23 9.13 5.19 -13.98
N PRO A 24 9.84 5.31 -15.12
CA PRO A 24 10.63 6.48 -15.48
C PRO A 24 9.83 7.80 -15.50
N LYS A 25 8.58 7.77 -15.99
CA LYS A 25 7.70 8.95 -16.00
C LYS A 25 7.33 9.43 -14.59
N LEU A 26 7.19 8.50 -13.65
CA LEU A 26 6.89 8.82 -12.25
C LEU A 26 8.12 9.48 -11.60
N ALA A 27 9.30 8.92 -11.83
CA ALA A 27 10.55 9.49 -11.34
C ALA A 27 10.82 10.88 -11.92
N GLU A 28 10.67 11.06 -13.24
CA GLU A 28 10.82 12.36 -13.91
C GLU A 28 9.91 13.42 -13.29
N LYS A 29 8.63 13.08 -13.04
CA LYS A 29 7.67 13.98 -12.41
C LYS A 29 8.12 14.43 -11.01
N PHE A 30 8.66 13.52 -10.21
CA PHE A 30 8.96 13.79 -8.81
C PHE A 30 10.39 14.28 -8.54
N LYS A 31 11.30 14.18 -9.51
CA LYS A 31 12.69 14.61 -9.39
C LYS A 31 12.84 16.09 -9.04
N ASP A 32 12.08 16.95 -9.74
CA ASP A 32 12.08 18.41 -9.55
C ASP A 32 10.76 18.92 -8.96
N PHE A 33 10.00 18.04 -8.30
CA PHE A 33 8.69 18.38 -7.75
C PHE A 33 8.82 19.37 -6.59
N LYS A 34 7.92 20.37 -6.59
CA LYS A 34 7.88 21.42 -5.57
C LYS A 34 6.67 21.20 -4.67
N PRO A 35 6.85 20.59 -3.49
CA PRO A 35 5.71 20.22 -2.66
C PRO A 35 5.03 21.44 -2.05
N SER A 36 3.72 21.36 -1.82
CA SER A 36 2.97 22.34 -1.01
C SER A 36 2.78 21.87 0.44
N ALA A 37 3.17 20.65 0.78
CA ALA A 37 3.19 20.15 2.15
C ALA A 37 4.61 19.79 2.60
N ASP A 38 4.85 19.83 3.91
CA ASP A 38 6.16 19.61 4.50
C ASP A 38 6.13 18.40 5.45
N LEU A 39 7.16 17.57 5.40
CA LEU A 39 7.40 16.51 6.39
C LEU A 39 7.95 17.15 7.65
N ILE A 40 7.22 17.00 8.76
CA ILE A 40 7.61 17.53 10.07
C ILE A 40 8.22 16.39 10.89
N LEU A 41 9.44 16.61 11.35
CA LEU A 41 10.16 15.75 12.27
C LEU A 41 10.41 16.51 13.57
N ASP A 42 9.52 16.32 14.54
CA ASP A 42 9.61 16.99 15.83
C ASP A 42 9.94 15.98 16.94
N PRO A 43 10.97 16.21 17.77
CA PRO A 43 11.33 15.31 18.86
C PRO A 43 10.22 15.13 19.91
N ASP A 44 9.40 16.17 20.14
CA ASP A 44 8.38 16.21 21.18
C ASP A 44 6.98 15.88 20.63
N LEU A 45 6.66 16.37 19.43
CA LEU A 45 5.35 16.21 18.78
C LEU A 45 5.30 15.01 17.81
N GLY A 46 6.45 14.43 17.48
CA GLY A 46 6.58 13.27 16.61
C GLY A 46 6.63 13.62 15.13
N ILE A 47 6.26 12.66 14.28
CA ILE A 47 6.34 12.80 12.82
C ILE A 47 4.97 13.13 12.25
N ASN A 48 4.89 14.12 11.36
CA ASN A 48 3.62 14.54 10.76
C ASN A 48 3.82 15.14 9.36
N ILE A 49 2.72 15.43 8.66
CA ILE A 49 2.71 16.20 7.43
C ILE A 49 1.96 17.50 7.70
N PHE A 50 2.59 18.64 7.39
CA PHE A 50 1.95 19.94 7.46
C PHE A 50 1.56 20.41 6.06
N ASP A 51 0.26 20.53 5.79
CA ASP A 51 -0.28 21.04 4.53
C ASP A 51 -0.30 22.58 4.59
N ARG A 52 0.62 23.25 3.86
CA ARG A 52 0.72 24.72 3.91
C ARG A 52 -0.49 25.42 3.32
N LYS A 53 -1.22 24.79 2.39
CA LYS A 53 -2.42 25.41 1.78
C LYS A 53 -3.59 25.42 2.75
N LYS A 54 -3.69 24.39 3.60
CA LYS A 54 -4.74 24.26 4.62
C LYS A 54 -4.32 24.79 5.99
N GLU A 55 -3.04 25.13 6.15
CA GLU A 55 -2.42 25.52 7.41
C GLU A 55 -2.73 24.52 8.55
N ALA A 56 -2.65 23.23 8.23
CA ALA A 56 -3.07 22.17 9.13
C ALA A 56 -2.17 20.94 9.04
N PHE A 57 -2.04 20.25 10.17
CA PHE A 57 -1.41 18.94 10.23
C PHE A 57 -2.37 17.85 9.71
N LEU A 58 -1.82 16.86 9.01
CA LEU A 58 -2.58 15.72 8.51
C LEU A 58 -3.07 14.82 9.66
N TYR A 59 -2.23 14.62 10.69
CA TYR A 59 -2.55 13.76 11.84
C TYR A 59 -2.73 14.57 13.12
N PRO A 60 -3.64 14.17 14.01
CA PRO A 60 -3.74 14.75 15.36
C PRO A 60 -2.65 14.16 16.28
N GLY A 61 -1.42 14.69 16.19
CA GLY A 61 -0.24 14.25 16.96
C GLY A 61 0.76 13.45 16.13
N ASP A 62 1.54 12.55 16.75
CA ASP A 62 2.52 11.70 16.05
C ASP A 62 1.79 10.77 15.07
N GLY A 63 2.00 10.99 13.77
CA GLY A 63 1.40 10.23 12.69
C GLY A 63 1.70 8.74 12.75
N ARG A 64 2.83 8.33 13.33
CA ARG A 64 3.14 6.90 13.53
C ARG A 64 2.19 6.26 14.54
N LEU A 65 1.97 6.92 15.67
CA LEU A 65 1.08 6.42 16.72
C LEU A 65 -0.38 6.40 16.25
N ILE A 66 -0.81 7.42 15.53
CA ILE A 66 -2.15 7.47 14.93
C ILE A 66 -2.31 6.32 13.92
N THR A 67 -1.32 6.11 13.06
CA THR A 67 -1.35 5.04 12.06
C THR A 67 -1.39 3.66 12.70
N LEU A 68 -0.60 3.41 13.76
CA LEU A 68 -0.64 2.14 14.50
C LEU A 68 -2.02 1.85 15.11
N LYS A 69 -2.70 2.87 15.66
CA LYS A 69 -4.08 2.73 16.16
C LYS A 69 -5.06 2.36 15.05
N GLN A 70 -4.92 2.98 13.87
CA GLN A 70 -5.75 2.68 12.71
C GLN A 70 -5.53 1.25 12.22
N ILE A 71 -4.28 0.78 12.17
CA ILE A 71 -3.95 -0.59 11.80
C ILE A 71 -4.56 -1.57 12.81
N ALA A 72 -4.37 -1.35 14.12
CA ALA A 72 -4.92 -2.23 15.14
C ALA A 72 -6.45 -2.36 15.01
N TYR A 73 -7.15 -1.23 14.85
CA TYR A 73 -8.59 -1.22 14.61
C TYR A 73 -8.99 -1.98 13.33
N TRP A 74 -8.24 -1.79 12.24
CA TRP A 74 -8.51 -2.47 10.98
C TRP A 74 -8.21 -3.98 11.03
N LEU A 75 -7.20 -4.42 11.77
CA LEU A 75 -6.89 -5.85 11.96
C LEU A 75 -8.01 -6.58 12.70
N GLU A 76 -8.69 -5.92 13.63
CA GLU A 76 -9.86 -6.48 14.32
C GLU A 76 -11.09 -6.56 13.38
N ASN A 77 -11.22 -5.61 12.46
CA ASN A 77 -12.38 -5.47 11.58
C ASN A 77 -11.98 -5.18 10.11
N PRO A 78 -11.27 -6.10 9.44
CA PRO A 78 -10.75 -5.84 8.11
C PRO A 78 -11.86 -5.75 7.07
N SER A 79 -11.79 -4.70 6.27
CA SER A 79 -12.66 -4.52 5.10
C SER A 79 -12.21 -5.47 3.99
N PHE A 80 -13.08 -6.39 3.60
CA PHE A 80 -12.87 -7.25 2.44
C PHE A 80 -13.89 -6.93 1.36
N PHE A 81 -13.39 -6.75 0.14
CA PHE A 81 -14.20 -6.86 -1.06
C PHE A 81 -13.75 -8.09 -1.84
N THR A 82 -14.71 -8.86 -2.32
CA THR A 82 -14.44 -10.03 -3.16
C THR A 82 -15.28 -9.90 -4.39
N LEU A 83 -14.63 -9.93 -5.56
CA LEU A 83 -15.32 -10.13 -6.82
C LEU A 83 -15.85 -11.57 -6.79
N ALA A 84 -17.17 -11.71 -6.70
CA ALA A 84 -17.80 -13.03 -6.69
C ALA A 84 -17.48 -13.71 -8.02
N SER A 85 -16.79 -14.85 -7.97
CA SER A 85 -16.61 -15.71 -9.12
C SER A 85 -17.96 -16.32 -9.48
N GLN A 86 -18.49 -15.99 -10.65
CA GLN A 86 -19.73 -16.57 -11.16
C GLN A 86 -19.42 -17.67 -12.18
N GLU A 87 -20.35 -18.62 -12.29
CA GLU A 87 -20.31 -19.59 -13.38
C GLU A 87 -20.49 -18.82 -14.69
N VAL A 88 -19.75 -19.25 -15.71
CA VAL A 88 -19.78 -18.66 -17.04
C VAL A 88 -20.79 -19.44 -17.88
N GLU A 89 -21.65 -18.72 -18.58
CA GLU A 89 -22.58 -19.29 -19.55
C GLU A 89 -21.83 -19.74 -20.82
N GLY A 90 -22.20 -20.87 -21.37
CA GLY A 90 -21.61 -21.36 -22.61
C GLY A 90 -21.71 -22.87 -22.79
N ASN A 91 -21.08 -23.36 -23.86
CA ASN A 91 -21.06 -24.77 -24.17
C ASN A 91 -20.09 -25.53 -23.24
N GLU A 92 -20.57 -26.50 -22.46
CA GLU A 92 -19.74 -27.30 -21.54
C GLU A 92 -18.66 -28.18 -22.22
N LYS A 93 -18.71 -28.31 -23.55
CA LYS A 93 -17.63 -28.90 -24.34
C LYS A 93 -16.41 -27.98 -24.43
N TRP A 94 -16.58 -26.67 -24.27
CA TRP A 94 -15.46 -25.73 -24.21
C TRP A 94 -14.71 -25.88 -22.89
N LEU A 95 -13.40 -26.05 -23.00
CA LEU A 95 -12.54 -26.32 -21.85
C LEU A 95 -12.65 -25.22 -20.78
N HIS A 96 -12.65 -23.95 -21.19
CA HIS A 96 -12.74 -22.83 -20.25
C HIS A 96 -14.06 -22.84 -19.46
N VAL A 97 -15.21 -23.06 -20.12
CA VAL A 97 -16.53 -23.14 -19.45
C VAL A 97 -16.53 -24.27 -18.42
N ARG A 98 -16.07 -25.47 -18.83
CA ARG A 98 -16.03 -26.65 -17.95
C ARG A 98 -15.16 -26.42 -16.72
N PHE A 99 -13.93 -25.94 -16.91
CA PHE A 99 -12.97 -25.82 -15.82
C PHE A 99 -13.26 -24.62 -14.91
N ILE A 100 -13.69 -23.48 -15.46
CA ILE A 100 -14.09 -22.32 -14.65
C ILE A 100 -15.29 -22.69 -13.77
N ASN A 101 -16.34 -23.30 -14.33
CA ASN A 101 -17.53 -23.65 -13.56
C ASN A 101 -17.22 -24.69 -12.47
N ARG A 102 -16.30 -25.64 -12.75
CA ARG A 102 -15.81 -26.58 -11.72
C ARG A 102 -15.05 -25.87 -10.59
N LEU A 103 -14.19 -24.90 -10.91
CA LEU A 103 -13.46 -24.12 -9.91
C LEU A 103 -14.41 -23.27 -9.05
N VAL A 104 -15.42 -22.64 -9.66
CA VAL A 104 -16.43 -21.86 -8.93
C VAL A 104 -17.22 -22.74 -7.96
N LYS A 105 -17.63 -23.95 -8.37
CA LYS A 105 -18.33 -24.90 -7.50
C LYS A 105 -17.44 -25.37 -6.35
N LEU A 106 -16.20 -25.77 -6.65
CA LEU A 106 -15.24 -26.19 -5.64
C LEU A 106 -14.94 -25.07 -4.62
N ARG A 107 -14.81 -23.82 -5.09
CA ARG A 107 -14.66 -22.65 -4.21
C ARG A 107 -15.84 -22.49 -3.26
N LYS A 108 -17.08 -22.61 -3.74
CA LYS A 108 -18.29 -22.51 -2.90
C LYS A 108 -18.35 -23.62 -1.84
N GLU A 109 -17.89 -24.82 -2.17
CA GLU A 109 -17.84 -25.96 -1.24
C GLU A 109 -16.77 -25.77 -0.15
N ILE A 110 -15.58 -25.31 -0.55
CA ILE A 110 -14.44 -25.10 0.37
C ILE A 110 -14.64 -23.85 1.23
N LEU A 111 -14.95 -22.72 0.59
CA LEU A 111 -15.14 -21.43 1.24
C LEU A 111 -16.62 -21.25 1.59
N LYS A 112 -16.97 -21.62 2.82
CA LYS A 112 -18.32 -21.43 3.39
C LYS A 112 -18.72 -19.96 3.56
N THR A 113 -17.80 -19.04 3.29
CA THR A 113 -17.99 -17.59 3.35
C THR A 113 -17.21 -16.93 2.22
N ASN A 114 -17.73 -15.81 1.72
CA ASN A 114 -16.99 -14.98 0.78
C ASN A 114 -15.94 -14.09 1.48
N ARG A 115 -15.91 -14.05 2.82
CA ARG A 115 -14.90 -13.32 3.57
C ARG A 115 -13.61 -14.13 3.64
N LEU A 116 -12.52 -13.56 3.15
CA LEU A 116 -11.18 -14.08 3.43
C LEU A 116 -10.78 -13.69 4.86
N SER A 117 -9.95 -14.50 5.51
CA SER A 117 -9.27 -14.13 6.75
C SER A 117 -7.92 -13.52 6.40
N LEU A 118 -7.41 -12.59 7.21
CA LEU A 118 -6.02 -12.14 7.11
C LEU A 118 -5.02 -13.28 7.36
N SER A 119 -5.44 -14.31 8.10
CA SER A 119 -4.68 -15.54 8.35
C SER A 119 -4.86 -16.60 7.25
N SER A 120 -5.52 -16.26 6.13
CA SER A 120 -5.73 -17.19 5.03
C SER A 120 -4.39 -17.58 4.38
N LYS A 121 -4.28 -18.84 3.94
CA LYS A 121 -3.16 -19.29 3.11
C LYS A 121 -3.24 -18.78 1.68
N VAL A 122 -4.42 -18.32 1.25
CA VAL A 122 -4.61 -17.66 -0.03
C VAL A 122 -3.94 -16.29 0.03
N PRO A 123 -3.01 -15.97 -0.87
CA PRO A 123 -2.39 -14.64 -0.90
C PRO A 123 -3.44 -13.54 -1.07
N LEU A 124 -3.20 -12.40 -0.46
CA LEU A 124 -4.12 -11.27 -0.44
C LEU A 124 -3.67 -10.18 -1.40
N SER A 125 -4.65 -9.47 -1.97
CA SER A 125 -4.41 -8.20 -2.65
C SER A 125 -4.88 -7.07 -1.73
N LEU A 126 -4.00 -6.13 -1.43
CA LEU A 126 -4.31 -4.97 -0.60
C LEU A 126 -4.54 -3.74 -1.48
N LEU A 127 -5.70 -3.10 -1.31
CA LEU A 127 -5.98 -1.77 -1.87
C LEU A 127 -5.84 -0.74 -0.75
N VAL A 128 -4.89 0.16 -0.92
CA VAL A 128 -4.66 1.31 -0.04
C VAL A 128 -5.23 2.56 -0.71
N ILE A 129 -6.16 3.23 -0.03
CA ILE A 129 -6.74 4.50 -0.46
C ILE A 129 -6.21 5.58 0.48
N GLY A 130 -5.31 6.42 -0.03
CA GLY A 130 -4.56 7.39 0.75
C GLY A 130 -3.30 6.77 1.35
N LEU A 131 -2.15 7.38 1.04
CA LEU A 131 -0.84 7.00 1.52
C LEU A 131 -0.47 7.79 2.78
N GLY A 132 -0.67 9.11 2.77
CA GLY A 132 -0.18 9.98 3.86
C GLY A 132 1.32 9.78 4.09
N LEU A 133 1.76 9.52 5.34
CA LEU A 133 3.14 9.12 5.64
C LEU A 133 3.52 7.75 5.09
N GLY A 134 2.54 6.88 4.82
CA GLY A 134 2.76 5.49 4.39
C GLY A 134 3.30 4.56 5.48
N GLU A 135 3.28 4.99 6.75
CA GLU A 135 3.73 4.17 7.89
C GLU A 135 3.00 2.83 7.99
N HIS A 136 1.73 2.78 7.55
CA HIS A 136 0.95 1.55 7.52
C HIS A 136 1.52 0.51 6.55
N LEU A 137 2.17 0.92 5.47
CA LEU A 137 2.75 -0.01 4.50
C LEU A 137 3.86 -0.84 5.12
N LYS A 138 4.71 -0.25 5.96
CA LYS A 138 5.80 -0.95 6.65
C LYS A 138 5.24 -2.16 7.41
N PHE A 139 4.25 -1.92 8.27
CA PHE A 139 3.61 -2.98 9.04
C PHE A 139 2.86 -3.99 8.15
N LEU A 140 2.02 -3.52 7.23
CA LEU A 140 1.13 -4.40 6.47
C LEU A 140 1.91 -5.30 5.49
N VAL A 141 2.96 -4.79 4.84
CA VAL A 141 3.80 -5.57 3.92
C VAL A 141 4.62 -6.61 4.68
N GLU A 142 5.14 -6.27 5.87
CA GLU A 142 5.91 -7.19 6.70
C GLU A 142 5.05 -8.30 7.32
N ASN A 143 3.80 -7.99 7.71
CA ASN A 143 2.99 -8.88 8.56
C ASN A 143 1.87 -9.62 7.81
N LEU A 144 1.56 -9.25 6.56
CA LEU A 144 0.53 -9.91 5.77
C LEU A 144 1.12 -10.67 4.58
N ASN A 145 0.48 -11.78 4.22
CA ASN A 145 0.83 -12.52 3.01
C ASN A 145 0.21 -11.84 1.77
N LEU A 146 0.80 -10.72 1.36
CA LEU A 146 0.37 -9.95 0.20
C LEU A 146 1.03 -10.46 -1.08
N GLU A 147 0.21 -10.65 -2.12
CA GLU A 147 0.66 -10.90 -3.50
C GLU A 147 0.62 -9.64 -4.34
N ASN A 148 -0.38 -8.78 -4.11
CA ASN A 148 -0.52 -7.51 -4.83
C ASN A 148 -0.74 -6.36 -3.85
N LEU A 149 -0.14 -5.21 -4.15
CA LEU A 149 -0.35 -3.95 -3.44
C LEU A 149 -0.74 -2.87 -4.45
N LEU A 150 -1.95 -2.33 -4.31
CA LEU A 150 -2.47 -1.23 -5.11
C LEU A 150 -2.60 -0.01 -4.23
N ILE A 151 -1.96 1.09 -4.60
CA ILE A 151 -1.97 2.34 -3.83
C ILE A 151 -2.63 3.42 -4.68
N LEU A 152 -3.66 4.04 -4.14
CA LEU A 152 -4.34 5.20 -4.71
C LEU A 152 -4.06 6.41 -3.83
N GLU A 153 -3.16 7.28 -4.25
CA GLU A 153 -2.84 8.56 -3.58
C GLU A 153 -3.06 9.71 -4.56
N PRO A 154 -4.19 10.45 -4.44
CA PRO A 154 -4.45 11.59 -5.30
C PRO A 154 -3.60 12.82 -4.95
N ASN A 155 -3.04 12.91 -3.73
CA ASN A 155 -2.22 14.03 -3.30
C ASN A 155 -0.73 13.77 -3.62
N GLU A 156 -0.24 14.47 -4.63
CA GLU A 156 1.14 14.39 -5.08
C GLU A 156 2.15 14.79 -3.99
N ASP A 157 1.79 15.72 -3.09
CA ASP A 157 2.65 16.10 -1.97
C ASP A 157 2.88 14.92 -1.01
N PHE A 158 1.86 14.11 -0.77
CA PHE A 158 1.96 12.97 0.14
C PHE A 158 2.77 11.84 -0.50
N PHE A 159 2.58 11.60 -1.79
CA PHE A 159 3.46 10.68 -2.52
C PHE A 159 4.90 11.18 -2.52
N TYR A 160 5.14 12.46 -2.78
CA TYR A 160 6.49 13.03 -2.74
C TYR A 160 7.14 12.89 -1.35
N ILE A 161 6.42 13.21 -0.27
CA ILE A 161 6.90 13.00 1.11
C ILE A 161 7.25 11.54 1.36
N SER A 162 6.47 10.60 0.82
CA SER A 162 6.77 9.17 0.96
C SER A 162 8.10 8.77 0.29
N LEU A 163 8.53 9.46 -0.77
CA LEU A 163 9.84 9.23 -1.41
C LEU A 163 11.00 9.62 -0.49
N HIS A 164 10.79 10.56 0.42
CA HIS A 164 11.76 10.91 1.46
C HIS A 164 11.67 9.96 2.66
N TYR A 165 10.48 9.52 3.03
CA TYR A 165 10.22 8.85 4.30
C TYR A 165 10.26 7.32 4.27
N LEU A 166 9.84 6.69 3.17
CA LEU A 166 9.76 5.23 3.03
C LEU A 166 10.94 4.70 2.23
N ASN A 167 11.38 3.47 2.49
CA ASN A 167 12.31 2.77 1.60
C ASN A 167 11.50 2.00 0.54
N TRP A 168 11.15 2.65 -0.57
CA TRP A 168 10.28 2.05 -1.59
C TRP A 168 10.91 0.85 -2.26
N GLU A 169 12.23 0.87 -2.47
CA GLU A 169 12.95 -0.27 -3.03
C GLU A 169 12.75 -1.53 -2.16
N GLU A 170 12.87 -1.39 -0.84
CA GLU A 170 12.67 -2.50 0.10
C GLU A 170 11.21 -2.97 0.14
N LEU A 171 10.26 -2.03 0.21
CA LEU A 171 8.83 -2.32 0.18
C LEU A 171 8.38 -3.04 -1.09
N ILE A 172 9.00 -2.75 -2.24
CA ILE A 172 8.62 -3.36 -3.53
C ILE A 172 9.37 -4.67 -3.77
N LYS A 173 10.63 -4.79 -3.32
CA LYS A 173 11.41 -6.03 -3.46
C LYS A 173 10.70 -7.25 -2.89
N THR A 174 9.99 -7.08 -1.77
CA THR A 174 9.21 -8.14 -1.11
C THR A 174 8.12 -8.77 -2.00
N PHE A 175 7.68 -8.06 -3.05
CA PHE A 175 6.71 -8.58 -4.03
C PHE A 175 7.43 -9.25 -5.21
N THR A 176 8.48 -8.61 -5.74
CA THR A 176 9.24 -9.13 -6.89
C THR A 176 9.97 -10.45 -6.59
N GLU A 177 10.44 -10.65 -5.36
CA GLU A 177 11.09 -11.91 -4.95
C GLU A 177 10.10 -13.08 -4.84
N LYS A 178 8.80 -12.78 -4.69
CA LYS A 178 7.73 -13.79 -4.62
C LYS A 178 7.15 -14.14 -6.00
N GLY A 179 7.69 -13.57 -7.08
CA GLY A 179 7.26 -13.84 -8.46
C GLY A 179 6.11 -12.98 -8.98
N GLY A 180 5.87 -11.81 -8.37
CA GLY A 180 4.91 -10.79 -8.80
C GLY A 180 5.59 -9.47 -9.14
#